data_AF-A0A5T9W9T6-F1
#
_entry.id   AF-A0A5T9W9T6-F1
#
_cell.length_a   1.000
_cell.length_b   1.000
_cell.length_c   1.000
_cell.angle_alpha   90.00
_cell.angle_beta   90.00
_cell.angle_gamma   90.00
#
_symmetry.space_group_name_H-M   'P 1'
#
loop_
_entity.id
_entity.type
_entity.pdbx_description
1 polymer ?
#
loop_
_entity_poly.entity_id
_entity_poly.type
_entity_poly.pdbx_seq_one_letter_code
_entity_poly.pdbx_strand_id
1 'polypeptide(L)'
;MSQLNLDPEVLASLANMIQPFDESKFIERLYNDIDLIIADLERAANKYYCDDEDKITNVIALALRMKGYDATEQTNSNGTVDLTIRDNTKKFTWLAEAKRGYSFNSVFEGLLQLVTRYLKRENYAGLLIYHQKRDAMKFLRDWYTYLSSGDYRNYSKIKERIDECDKCFKLSPVAYSMVPTNNSHYFDFTAVKPNDGQVKVRCFIADLHFSPIDKSALKNASLEKGQCRVSLTDMCIHWESDGKIPGDVNVLFKILKNLHPEYFV
;
A
#
# COMPACT_ATOMS: atom_id res chain seq x y z
N MET A 1 -21.13 -34.84 24.44
CA MET A 1 -20.52 -34.20 23.26
C MET A 1 -19.20 -33.58 23.69
N SER A 2 -18.06 -34.16 23.28
CA SER A 2 -16.76 -33.56 23.55
C SER A 2 -16.61 -32.32 22.68
N GLN A 3 -16.50 -31.14 23.29
CA GLN A 3 -16.02 -29.97 22.57
C GLN A 3 -14.60 -30.27 22.09
N LEU A 4 -14.38 -30.26 20.78
CA LEU A 4 -13.04 -30.32 20.21
C LEU A 4 -12.31 -29.05 20.68
N ASN A 5 -11.43 -29.18 21.67
CA ASN A 5 -10.44 -28.17 22.02
C ASN A 5 -9.35 -28.19 20.94
N LEU A 6 -9.67 -27.61 19.79
CA LEU A 6 -8.69 -27.33 18.76
C LEU A 6 -8.01 -26.00 19.07
N ASP A 7 -6.71 -25.97 18.81
CA ASP A 7 -5.90 -24.76 18.90
C ASP A 7 -6.53 -23.64 18.04
N PRO A 8 -6.62 -22.39 18.50
CA PRO A 8 -7.18 -21.27 17.72
C PRO A 8 -6.60 -21.16 16.30
N GLU A 9 -5.33 -21.49 16.12
CA GLU A 9 -4.66 -21.47 14.81
C GLU A 9 -5.20 -22.58 13.87
N VAL A 10 -5.46 -23.77 14.42
CA VAL A 10 -6.09 -24.88 13.70
C VAL A 10 -7.54 -24.57 13.38
N LEU A 11 -8.27 -23.93 14.30
CA LEU A 11 -9.64 -23.46 14.02
C LEU A 11 -9.68 -22.39 12.93
N ALA A 12 -8.73 -21.44 12.93
CA ALA A 12 -8.62 -20.42 11.89
C ALA A 12 -8.31 -21.05 10.52
N SER A 13 -7.38 -22.01 10.48
CA SER A 13 -7.03 -22.79 9.29
C SER A 13 -8.22 -23.61 8.76
N LEU A 14 -8.94 -24.33 9.63
CA LEU A 14 -10.13 -25.12 9.25
C LEU A 14 -11.28 -24.24 8.78
N ALA A 15 -11.51 -23.10 9.46
CA ALA A 15 -12.47 -22.12 8.99
C ALA A 15 -12.07 -21.57 7.61
N ASN A 16 -10.78 -21.48 7.28
CA ASN A 16 -10.27 -21.08 5.96
C ASN A 16 -10.40 -22.21 4.91
N MET A 17 -10.46 -23.47 5.33
CA MET A 17 -10.71 -24.61 4.44
C MET A 17 -12.18 -24.76 4.04
N ILE A 18 -13.13 -24.19 4.81
CA ILE A 18 -14.52 -24.10 4.38
C ILE A 18 -14.55 -23.18 3.16
N GLN A 19 -14.77 -23.77 1.98
CA GLN A 19 -14.73 -23.03 0.74
C GLN A 19 -15.66 -21.82 0.82
N PRO A 20 -15.17 -20.60 0.58
CA PRO A 20 -16.06 -19.47 0.41
C PRO A 20 -16.91 -19.76 -0.82
N PHE A 21 -18.20 -20.05 -0.62
CA PHE A 21 -19.13 -20.24 -1.72
C PHE A 21 -19.33 -18.93 -2.53
N ASP A 22 -19.03 -17.80 -1.90
CA ASP A 22 -19.28 -16.43 -2.34
C ASP A 22 -17.99 -15.58 -2.25
N GLU A 23 -17.67 -14.87 -3.33
CA GLU A 23 -16.52 -13.96 -3.45
C GLU A 23 -16.55 -12.90 -2.35
N SER A 24 -17.73 -12.41 -1.98
CA SER A 24 -17.90 -11.35 -0.99
C SER A 24 -17.39 -11.78 0.40
N LYS A 25 -17.63 -13.04 0.78
CA LYS A 25 -17.13 -13.60 2.06
C LYS A 25 -15.62 -13.81 2.04
N PHE A 26 -15.08 -14.23 0.90
CA PHE A 26 -13.63 -14.33 0.71
C PHE A 26 -12.97 -12.96 0.91
N ILE A 27 -13.52 -11.92 0.29
CA ILE A 27 -13.01 -10.54 0.39
C ILE A 27 -13.15 -9.97 1.80
N GLU A 28 -14.31 -10.15 2.46
CA GLU A 28 -14.52 -9.69 3.84
C GLU A 28 -13.47 -10.29 4.78
N ARG A 29 -13.23 -11.60 4.69
CA ARG A 29 -12.21 -12.26 5.49
C ARG A 29 -10.80 -11.78 5.17
N LEU A 30 -10.49 -11.69 3.88
CA LEU A 30 -9.18 -11.22 3.42
C LEU A 30 -8.88 -9.82 3.96
N TYR A 31 -9.86 -8.91 3.91
CA TYR A 31 -9.68 -7.54 4.41
C TYR A 31 -9.47 -7.50 5.93
N ASN A 32 -10.24 -8.29 6.69
CA ASN A 32 -10.02 -8.41 8.13
C ASN A 32 -8.61 -8.94 8.46
N ASP A 33 -8.14 -9.93 7.70
CA ASP A 33 -6.80 -10.49 7.90
C ASP A 33 -5.68 -9.50 7.50
N ILE A 34 -5.86 -8.72 6.43
CA ILE A 34 -4.94 -7.63 6.04
C ILE A 34 -4.90 -6.55 7.13
N ASP A 35 -6.04 -6.12 7.66
CA ASP A 35 -6.12 -5.10 8.72
C ASP A 35 -5.35 -5.56 9.98
N LEU A 36 -5.48 -6.83 10.37
CA LEU A 36 -4.73 -7.40 11.50
C LEU A 36 -3.22 -7.42 11.22
N ILE A 37 -2.81 -7.81 10.02
CA ILE A 37 -1.39 -7.82 9.61
C ILE A 37 -0.81 -6.41 9.60
N ILE A 38 -1.54 -5.43 9.06
CA ILE A 38 -1.12 -4.02 9.08
C ILE A 38 -0.96 -3.55 10.51
N ALA A 39 -1.93 -3.82 11.39
CA ALA A 39 -1.82 -3.45 12.80
C ALA A 39 -0.60 -4.07 13.51
N ASP A 40 -0.21 -5.30 13.14
CA ASP A 40 1.00 -5.94 13.63
C ASP A 40 2.28 -5.27 13.09
N LEU A 41 2.29 -4.87 11.81
CA LEU A 41 3.38 -4.10 11.19
C LEU A 41 3.55 -2.73 11.84
N GLU A 42 2.45 -2.01 12.10
CA GLU A 42 2.44 -0.70 12.75
C GLU A 42 3.00 -0.80 14.19
N ARG A 43 2.60 -1.83 14.96
CA ARG A 43 3.17 -2.09 16.30
C ARG A 43 4.67 -2.40 16.26
N ALA A 44 5.17 -2.90 15.13
CA ALA A 44 6.57 -3.19 14.87
C ALA A 44 7.23 -2.14 13.95
N ALA A 45 6.68 -0.92 13.83
CA ALA A 45 7.18 0.12 12.93
C ALA A 45 8.67 0.42 13.12
N ASN A 46 9.21 0.27 14.33
CA ASN A 46 10.64 0.41 14.61
C ASN A 46 11.56 -0.53 13.82
N LYS A 47 11.01 -1.62 13.26
CA LYS A 47 11.73 -2.57 12.39
C LYS A 47 11.57 -2.20 10.91
N TYR A 48 10.41 -1.70 10.51
CA TYR A 48 10.02 -1.53 9.11
C TYR A 48 10.05 -0.08 8.60
N TYR A 49 10.30 0.91 9.47
CA TYR A 49 10.24 2.34 9.12
C TYR A 49 11.20 2.78 8.00
N CYS A 50 12.20 1.97 7.63
CA CYS A 50 13.10 2.25 6.51
C CYS A 50 13.21 1.11 5.48
N ASP A 51 12.44 0.03 5.63
CA ASP A 51 12.41 -1.09 4.67
C ASP A 51 11.61 -0.73 3.45
N ASP A 52 12.07 -1.11 2.25
CA ASP A 52 11.43 -0.89 0.95
C ASP A 52 10.03 -1.52 0.81
N GLU A 53 9.33 -1.13 -0.24
CA GLU A 53 7.98 -1.57 -0.57
C GLU A 53 7.90 -3.09 -0.77
N ASP A 54 8.86 -3.66 -1.50
CA ASP A 54 8.92 -5.10 -1.78
C ASP A 54 9.04 -5.92 -0.49
N LYS A 55 9.92 -5.53 0.44
CA LYS A 55 10.08 -6.22 1.73
C LYS A 55 8.82 -6.17 2.57
N ILE A 56 8.15 -5.03 2.65
CA ILE A 56 6.92 -4.91 3.46
C ILE A 56 5.81 -5.75 2.83
N THR A 57 5.68 -5.71 1.50
CA THR A 57 4.74 -6.56 0.75
C THR A 57 5.03 -8.05 0.98
N ASN A 58 6.31 -8.44 1.05
CA ASN A 58 6.73 -9.81 1.36
C ASN A 58 6.28 -10.29 2.73
N VAL A 59 6.40 -9.43 3.74
CA VAL A 59 5.93 -9.76 5.08
C VAL A 59 4.42 -9.97 5.09
N ILE A 60 3.66 -9.12 4.39
CA ILE A 60 2.20 -9.28 4.27
C ILE A 60 1.84 -10.60 3.58
N ALA A 61 2.47 -10.89 2.45
CA ALA A 61 2.24 -12.13 1.71
C ALA A 61 2.59 -13.38 2.54
N LEU A 62 3.70 -13.35 3.28
CA LEU A 62 4.09 -14.44 4.18
C LEU A 62 3.05 -14.65 5.29
N ALA A 63 2.59 -13.58 5.93
CA ALA A 63 1.57 -13.66 6.98
C ALA A 63 0.23 -14.21 6.44
N LEU A 64 -0.16 -13.83 5.22
CA LEU A 64 -1.32 -14.39 4.54
C LEU A 64 -1.14 -15.87 4.19
N ARG A 65 0.05 -16.29 3.73
CA ARG A 65 0.36 -17.72 3.53
C ARG A 65 0.21 -18.51 4.83
N MET A 66 0.69 -17.98 5.95
CA MET A 66 0.53 -18.60 7.28
C MET A 66 -0.94 -18.71 7.69
N LYS A 67 -1.79 -17.76 7.27
CA LYS A 67 -3.24 -17.82 7.45
C LYS A 67 -3.95 -18.78 6.49
N GLY A 68 -3.25 -19.38 5.53
CA GLY A 68 -3.77 -20.40 4.60
C GLY A 68 -4.20 -19.86 3.22
N TYR A 69 -3.85 -18.62 2.89
CA TYR A 69 -4.07 -18.06 1.55
C TYR A 69 -3.00 -18.52 0.54
N ASP A 70 -3.37 -18.65 -0.73
CA ASP A 70 -2.40 -18.72 -1.84
C ASP A 70 -1.97 -17.29 -2.18
N ALA A 71 -0.99 -16.77 -1.43
CA ALA A 71 -0.45 -15.43 -1.60
C ALA A 71 0.96 -15.45 -2.22
N THR A 72 1.11 -14.77 -3.36
CA THR A 72 2.35 -14.69 -4.14
C THR A 72 2.70 -13.24 -4.44
N GLU A 73 3.96 -12.88 -4.28
CA GLU A 73 4.51 -11.58 -4.71
C GLU A 73 5.11 -11.69 -6.11
N GLN A 74 5.56 -10.57 -6.69
CA GLN A 74 6.25 -10.60 -7.98
C GLN A 74 7.36 -11.66 -8.02
N THR A 75 7.23 -12.63 -8.92
CA THR A 75 8.32 -13.51 -9.33
C THR A 75 8.88 -12.99 -10.65
N ASN A 76 9.95 -12.18 -10.57
CA ASN A 76 10.84 -11.74 -11.64
C ASN A 76 10.19 -11.19 -12.94
N SER A 77 10.28 -9.85 -13.08
CA SER A 77 10.59 -9.09 -14.31
C SER A 77 9.66 -9.15 -15.54
N ASN A 78 8.43 -9.67 -15.46
CA ASN A 78 7.49 -9.70 -16.59
C ASN A 78 6.12 -9.03 -16.34
N GLY A 79 6.10 -7.88 -15.67
CA GLY A 79 4.87 -7.09 -15.56
C GLY A 79 3.78 -7.76 -14.74
N THR A 80 4.17 -8.29 -13.58
CA THR A 80 3.28 -8.87 -12.57
C THR A 80 2.85 -7.79 -11.59
N VAL A 81 1.67 -7.95 -11.01
CA VAL A 81 1.21 -7.13 -9.89
C VAL A 81 1.99 -7.48 -8.60
N ASP A 82 2.11 -6.53 -7.68
CA ASP A 82 2.96 -6.68 -6.49
C ASP A 82 2.51 -7.81 -5.56
N LEU A 83 1.20 -7.98 -5.41
CA LEU A 83 0.61 -9.03 -4.60
C LEU A 83 -0.59 -9.67 -5.32
N THR A 84 -0.56 -10.99 -5.43
CA THR A 84 -1.69 -11.81 -5.88
C THR A 84 -2.12 -12.73 -4.76
N ILE A 85 -3.41 -12.71 -4.43
CA ILE A 85 -4.01 -13.58 -3.42
C ILE A 85 -5.13 -14.37 -4.07
N ARG A 86 -5.10 -15.68 -3.88
CA ARG A 86 -6.17 -16.56 -4.34
C ARG A 86 -6.77 -17.31 -3.16
N ASP A 87 -8.05 -17.63 -3.26
CA ASP A 87 -8.64 -18.61 -2.36
C ASP A 87 -8.00 -19.99 -2.61
N ASN A 88 -8.20 -20.91 -1.68
CA ASN A 88 -7.62 -22.27 -1.77
C ASN A 88 -8.03 -23.04 -3.03
N THR A 89 -9.18 -22.70 -3.65
CA THR A 89 -9.63 -23.30 -4.92
C THR A 89 -9.15 -22.58 -6.16
N LYS A 90 -8.53 -21.40 -6.00
CA LYS A 90 -8.13 -20.49 -7.08
C LYS A 90 -9.31 -19.99 -7.93
N LYS A 91 -10.53 -20.06 -7.41
CA LYS A 91 -11.74 -19.54 -8.03
C LYS A 91 -11.80 -18.02 -7.93
N PHE A 92 -11.36 -17.47 -6.81
CA PHE A 92 -11.30 -16.03 -6.56
C PHE A 92 -9.86 -15.57 -6.55
N THR A 93 -9.61 -14.44 -7.22
CA THR A 93 -8.30 -13.81 -7.29
C THR A 93 -8.47 -12.35 -6.91
N TRP A 94 -7.63 -11.90 -5.98
CA TRP A 94 -7.53 -10.52 -5.56
C TRP A 94 -6.10 -10.04 -5.85
N LEU A 95 -6.00 -8.93 -6.55
CA LEU A 95 -4.73 -8.35 -6.98
C LEU A 95 -4.52 -7.03 -6.23
N ALA A 96 -3.28 -6.76 -5.82
CA ALA A 96 -2.93 -5.49 -5.20
C ALA A 96 -1.57 -4.97 -5.60
N GLU A 97 -1.53 -3.66 -5.84
CA GLU A 97 -0.29 -2.89 -6.00
C GLU A 97 0.12 -2.34 -4.62
N ALA A 98 1.41 -2.23 -4.37
CA ALA A 98 1.94 -1.53 -3.22
C ALA A 98 2.57 -0.20 -3.67
N LYS A 99 2.46 0.85 -2.84
CA LYS A 99 3.15 2.12 -3.07
C LYS A 99 3.65 2.74 -1.77
N ARG A 100 4.81 3.40 -1.82
CA ARG A 100 5.21 4.37 -0.79
C ARG A 100 4.27 5.57 -0.79
N GLY A 101 3.70 5.88 0.37
CA GLY A 101 2.81 7.02 0.56
C GLY A 101 3.54 8.36 0.67
N TYR A 102 4.45 8.70 -0.24
CA TYR A 102 5.23 9.93 -0.19
C TYR A 102 4.70 11.01 -1.16
N SER A 103 4.30 10.61 -2.37
CA SER A 103 3.68 11.48 -3.38
C SER A 103 2.33 10.91 -3.83
N PHE A 104 1.34 11.79 -4.00
CA PHE A 104 0.05 11.40 -4.59
C PHE A 104 0.20 10.96 -6.06
N ASN A 105 1.07 11.60 -6.84
CA ASN A 105 1.33 11.19 -8.23
C ASN A 105 1.93 9.78 -8.28
N SER A 106 2.87 9.47 -7.37
CA SER A 106 3.48 8.14 -7.27
C SER A 106 2.46 7.06 -6.90
N VAL A 107 1.61 7.32 -5.89
CA VAL A 107 0.52 6.41 -5.51
C VAL A 107 -0.49 6.25 -6.65
N PHE A 108 -0.80 7.33 -7.37
CA PHE A 108 -1.68 7.30 -8.54
C PHE A 108 -1.12 6.51 -9.71
N GLU A 109 0.19 6.56 -9.97
CA GLU A 109 0.83 5.69 -10.95
C GLU A 109 0.64 4.21 -10.62
N GLY A 110 0.81 3.82 -9.36
CA GLY A 110 0.53 2.44 -8.93
C GLY A 110 -0.92 2.04 -9.17
N LEU A 111 -1.85 2.92 -8.80
CA LEU A 111 -3.26 2.68 -9.04
C LEU A 111 -3.61 2.56 -10.55
N LEU A 112 -2.98 3.38 -11.40
CA LEU A 112 -3.11 3.28 -12.85
C LEU A 112 -2.63 1.92 -13.36
N GLN A 113 -1.47 1.44 -12.89
CA GLN A 113 -0.96 0.12 -13.27
C GLN A 113 -1.96 -0.98 -12.88
N LEU A 114 -2.45 -0.95 -11.64
CA LEU A 114 -3.43 -1.91 -11.16
C LEU A 114 -4.69 -1.95 -12.04
N VAL A 115 -5.35 -0.80 -12.24
CA VAL A 115 -6.63 -0.71 -12.94
C VAL A 115 -6.52 -0.94 -14.43
N THR A 116 -5.46 -0.43 -15.07
CA THR A 116 -5.36 -0.44 -16.54
C THR A 116 -4.60 -1.65 -17.09
N ARG A 117 -3.57 -2.12 -16.37
CA ARG A 117 -2.70 -3.20 -16.84
C ARG A 117 -3.16 -4.56 -16.34
N TYR A 118 -3.37 -4.68 -15.03
CA TYR A 118 -3.50 -5.98 -14.36
C TYR A 118 -4.96 -6.45 -14.26
N LEU A 119 -5.87 -5.58 -13.84
CA LEU A 119 -7.26 -5.98 -13.64
C LEU A 119 -7.97 -6.28 -14.96
N LYS A 120 -8.58 -7.46 -15.06
CA LYS A 120 -9.37 -7.91 -16.21
C LYS A 120 -10.74 -8.41 -15.77
N ARG A 121 -10.77 -9.50 -15.00
CA ARG A 121 -12.00 -10.22 -14.61
C ARG A 121 -12.36 -10.01 -13.14
N GLU A 122 -11.44 -9.48 -12.36
CA GLU A 122 -11.54 -9.30 -10.93
C GLU A 122 -12.57 -8.22 -10.59
N ASN A 123 -13.37 -8.49 -9.57
CA ASN A 123 -14.40 -7.57 -9.06
C ASN A 123 -13.89 -6.73 -7.87
N TYR A 124 -12.81 -7.20 -7.22
CA TYR A 124 -12.18 -6.59 -6.06
C TYR A 124 -10.66 -6.52 -6.23
N ALA A 125 -10.05 -5.45 -5.72
CA ALA A 125 -8.60 -5.24 -5.75
C ALA A 125 -8.13 -4.38 -4.58
N GLY A 126 -6.81 -4.29 -4.39
CA GLY A 126 -6.20 -3.52 -3.31
C GLY A 126 -5.12 -2.56 -3.77
N LEU A 127 -4.94 -1.49 -3.01
CA LEU A 127 -3.75 -0.65 -3.06
C LEU A 127 -3.19 -0.57 -1.64
N LEU A 128 -1.96 -1.03 -1.44
CA LEU A 128 -1.28 -1.02 -0.14
C LEU A 128 -0.36 0.22 -0.08
N ILE A 129 -0.65 1.15 0.83
CA ILE A 129 0.15 2.37 0.99
C ILE A 129 1.02 2.25 2.24
N TYR A 130 2.33 2.29 2.08
CA TYR A 130 3.28 2.28 3.20
C TYR A 130 3.74 3.70 3.50
N HIS A 131 3.35 4.22 4.66
CA HIS A 131 3.65 5.60 5.04
C HIS A 131 4.62 5.63 6.22
N GLN A 132 5.88 5.97 5.95
CA GLN A 132 6.96 6.01 6.96
C GLN A 132 7.29 7.44 7.43
N LYS A 133 6.44 8.41 7.04
CA LYS A 133 6.52 9.82 7.46
C LYS A 133 5.41 10.10 8.49
N ARG A 134 5.50 11.25 9.16
CA ARG A 134 4.44 11.67 10.07
C ARG A 134 3.12 11.85 9.30
N ASP A 135 2.03 11.72 10.04
CA ASP A 135 0.69 12.06 9.59
C ASP A 135 0.12 11.13 8.50
N ALA A 136 0.33 9.81 8.63
CA ALA A 136 -0.23 8.79 7.72
C ALA A 136 -1.74 8.97 7.47
N MET A 137 -2.53 9.18 8.53
CA MET A 137 -3.98 9.38 8.39
C MET A 137 -4.33 10.67 7.64
N LYS A 138 -3.49 11.72 7.77
CA LYS A 138 -3.64 12.93 6.96
C LYS A 138 -3.33 12.64 5.50
N PHE A 139 -2.25 11.89 5.22
CA PHE A 139 -1.92 11.47 3.86
C PHE A 139 -3.07 10.68 3.23
N LEU A 140 -3.69 9.73 3.94
CA LEU A 140 -4.81 8.94 3.41
C LEU A 140 -6.02 9.83 3.05
N ARG A 141 -6.36 10.81 3.90
CA ARG A 141 -7.44 11.78 3.62
C ARG A 141 -7.14 12.69 2.43
N ASP A 142 -5.91 13.19 2.37
CA ASP A 142 -5.50 14.06 1.28
C ASP A 142 -5.41 13.27 -0.04
N TRP A 143 -4.99 12.01 0.02
CA TRP A 143 -5.00 11.08 -1.11
C TRP A 143 -6.42 10.81 -1.63
N TYR A 144 -7.35 10.51 -0.71
CA TYR A 144 -8.77 10.41 -1.04
C TYR A 144 -9.29 11.70 -1.70
N THR A 145 -8.89 12.86 -1.19
CA THR A 145 -9.28 14.17 -1.73
C THR A 145 -8.72 14.37 -3.13
N TYR A 146 -7.44 14.08 -3.34
CA TYR A 146 -6.75 14.15 -4.63
C TYR A 146 -7.42 13.29 -5.71
N LEU A 147 -7.86 12.07 -5.36
CA LEU A 147 -8.61 11.20 -6.27
C LEU A 147 -10.02 11.75 -6.57
N SER A 148 -10.75 12.17 -5.54
CA SER A 148 -12.16 12.56 -5.65
C SER A 148 -12.37 13.95 -6.25
N SER A 149 -11.45 14.88 -6.02
CA SER A 149 -11.44 16.21 -6.65
C SER A 149 -11.04 16.16 -8.11
N GLY A 150 -10.32 15.11 -8.50
CA GLY A 150 -9.74 15.01 -9.83
C GLY A 150 -8.40 15.73 -9.98
N ASP A 151 -7.74 16.09 -8.88
CA ASP A 151 -6.43 16.77 -8.91
C ASP A 151 -5.35 15.95 -9.63
N TYR A 152 -5.56 14.64 -9.77
CA TYR A 152 -4.75 13.80 -10.64
C TYR A 152 -4.61 14.30 -12.07
N ARG A 153 -5.55 15.14 -12.56
CA ARG A 153 -5.45 15.73 -13.90
C ARG A 153 -4.26 16.67 -14.07
N ASN A 154 -3.73 17.20 -12.96
CA ASN A 154 -2.54 18.03 -12.99
C ASN A 154 -1.25 17.21 -13.19
N TYR A 155 -1.35 15.88 -13.10
CA TYR A 155 -0.19 15.02 -13.23
C TYR A 155 0.36 15.03 -14.66
N SER A 156 1.62 15.47 -14.83
CA SER A 156 2.21 15.70 -16.13
C SER A 156 2.32 14.44 -16.99
N LYS A 157 2.61 13.28 -16.40
CA LYS A 157 2.86 12.03 -17.15
C LYS A 157 1.59 11.41 -17.75
N ILE A 158 0.39 11.88 -17.39
CA ILE A 158 -0.88 11.37 -17.92
C ILE A 158 -1.58 12.35 -18.86
N LYS A 159 -1.01 13.53 -19.11
CA LYS A 159 -1.66 14.62 -19.87
C LYS A 159 -2.19 14.18 -21.24
N GLU A 160 -1.45 13.32 -21.93
CA GLU A 160 -1.82 12.80 -23.26
C GLU A 160 -2.91 11.72 -23.21
N ARG A 161 -3.19 11.16 -22.03
CA ARG A 161 -4.14 10.06 -21.82
C ARG A 161 -5.18 10.39 -20.75
N ILE A 162 -5.44 11.68 -20.55
CA ILE A 162 -6.34 12.14 -19.49
C ILE A 162 -7.76 11.59 -19.66
N ASP A 163 -8.26 11.53 -20.89
CA ASP A 163 -9.59 11.01 -21.20
C ASP A 163 -9.71 9.52 -20.83
N GLU A 164 -8.63 8.75 -20.95
CA GLU A 164 -8.61 7.35 -20.53
C GLU A 164 -8.60 7.22 -19.01
N CYS A 165 -7.84 8.08 -18.33
CA CYS A 165 -7.81 8.14 -16.87
C CYS A 165 -9.18 8.53 -16.31
N ASP A 166 -9.81 9.54 -16.88
CA ASP A 166 -11.13 10.05 -16.48
C ASP A 166 -12.23 8.99 -16.65
N LYS A 167 -12.12 8.14 -17.67
CA LYS A 167 -12.99 6.98 -17.84
C LYS A 167 -12.80 5.96 -16.72
N CYS A 168 -11.57 5.70 -16.30
CA CYS A 168 -11.24 4.72 -15.28
C CYS A 168 -11.58 5.21 -13.87
N PHE A 169 -11.37 6.50 -13.59
CA PHE A 169 -11.57 7.13 -12.30
C PHE A 169 -12.66 8.20 -12.40
N LYS A 170 -13.83 7.77 -12.90
CA LYS A 170 -15.02 8.64 -12.97
C LYS A 170 -15.13 9.39 -11.65
N LEU A 171 -15.18 10.72 -11.73
CA LEU A 171 -15.46 11.60 -10.60
C LEU A 171 -16.85 11.26 -10.08
N SER A 172 -16.96 10.20 -9.31
CA SER A 172 -18.23 9.71 -8.83
C SER A 172 -18.53 10.43 -7.53
N PRO A 173 -19.63 11.19 -7.45
CA PRO A 173 -20.14 11.76 -6.20
C PRO A 173 -20.58 10.70 -5.17
N VAL A 174 -20.17 9.44 -5.33
CA VAL A 174 -20.32 8.35 -4.36
C VAL A 174 -19.03 8.13 -3.55
N ALA A 175 -17.92 8.78 -3.92
CA ALA A 175 -16.74 8.84 -3.05
C ALA A 175 -17.09 9.41 -1.66
N TYR A 176 -18.10 10.29 -1.55
CA TYR A 176 -18.49 10.96 -0.30
C TYR A 176 -18.99 10.04 0.83
N SER A 177 -19.12 8.72 0.63
CA SER A 177 -19.77 7.89 1.65
C SER A 177 -18.97 7.73 2.95
N MET A 178 -17.64 7.85 2.97
CA MET A 178 -16.85 8.08 4.20
C MET A 178 -15.47 8.69 3.88
N VAL A 179 -15.29 10.00 4.06
CA VAL A 179 -13.93 10.57 4.19
C VAL A 179 -13.23 9.79 5.32
N PRO A 180 -12.00 9.27 5.11
CA PRO A 180 -11.28 8.56 6.17
C PRO A 180 -11.25 9.41 7.45
N THR A 181 -11.72 8.86 8.56
CA THR A 181 -11.62 9.53 9.86
C THR A 181 -10.19 9.41 10.39
N ASN A 182 -9.89 10.03 11.53
CA ASN A 182 -8.58 9.87 12.17
C ASN A 182 -8.26 8.42 12.59
N ASN A 183 -9.25 7.54 12.65
CA ASN A 183 -9.08 6.12 12.99
C ASN A 183 -9.36 5.19 11.80
N SER A 184 -9.47 5.73 10.58
CA SER A 184 -9.70 4.94 9.38
C SER A 184 -8.37 4.63 8.70
N HIS A 185 -8.01 3.35 8.61
CA HIS A 185 -6.77 2.88 7.97
C HIS A 185 -6.98 2.43 6.52
N TYR A 186 -8.18 2.65 5.97
CA TYR A 186 -8.49 2.42 4.55
C TYR A 186 -9.64 3.29 4.06
N PHE A 187 -9.81 3.36 2.74
CA PHE A 187 -11.09 3.71 2.11
C PHE A 187 -11.33 2.87 0.87
N ASP A 188 -12.59 2.78 0.47
CA ASP A 188 -13.03 2.07 -0.73
C ASP A 188 -13.49 3.04 -1.81
N PHE A 189 -13.25 2.69 -3.07
CA PHE A 189 -13.87 3.36 -4.22
C PHE A 189 -14.12 2.37 -5.36
N THR A 190 -14.92 2.78 -6.33
CA THR A 190 -15.19 1.99 -7.54
C THR A 190 -14.46 2.60 -8.72
N ALA A 191 -13.63 1.81 -9.39
CA ALA A 191 -12.99 2.15 -10.65
C ALA A 191 -13.69 1.45 -11.82
N VAL A 192 -13.43 1.94 -13.02
CA VAL A 192 -13.83 1.31 -14.29
C VAL A 192 -12.58 0.79 -14.98
N LYS A 193 -12.58 -0.49 -15.32
CA LYS A 193 -11.50 -1.15 -16.07
C LYS A 193 -11.56 -0.72 -17.54
N PRO A 194 -10.46 -0.85 -18.32
CA PRO A 194 -10.45 -0.53 -19.74
C PRO A 194 -11.47 -1.32 -20.60
N ASN A 195 -12.01 -2.42 -20.08
CA ASN A 195 -13.06 -3.23 -20.71
C ASN A 195 -14.48 -2.85 -20.25
N ASP A 196 -14.66 -1.64 -19.70
CA ASP A 196 -15.91 -1.11 -19.14
C ASP A 196 -16.47 -1.84 -17.91
N GLY A 197 -15.81 -2.90 -17.44
CA GLY A 197 -16.18 -3.59 -16.21
C GLY A 197 -15.85 -2.76 -14.97
N GLN A 198 -16.70 -2.80 -13.95
CA GLN A 198 -16.41 -2.15 -12.66
C GLN A 198 -15.51 -3.02 -11.78
N VAL A 199 -14.77 -2.38 -10.89
CA VAL A 199 -13.96 -3.02 -9.84
C VAL A 199 -14.00 -2.18 -8.57
N LYS A 200 -14.20 -2.82 -7.42
CA LYS A 200 -14.10 -2.17 -6.11
C LYS A 200 -12.65 -2.25 -5.64
N VAL A 201 -12.05 -1.12 -5.33
CA VAL A 201 -10.65 -1.04 -4.87
C VAL A 201 -10.64 -0.56 -3.43
N ARG A 202 -9.97 -1.30 -2.55
CA ARG A 202 -9.66 -0.86 -1.17
C ARG A 202 -8.25 -0.29 -1.11
N CYS A 203 -8.12 0.97 -0.75
CA CYS A 203 -6.83 1.60 -0.44
C CYS A 203 -6.55 1.45 1.04
N PHE A 204 -5.58 0.61 1.41
CA PHE A 204 -5.08 0.48 2.78
C PHE A 204 -3.92 1.45 3.01
N ILE A 205 -3.72 1.88 4.25
CA ILE A 205 -2.50 2.55 4.68
C ILE A 205 -1.93 1.88 5.94
N ALA A 206 -0.62 1.68 5.95
CA ALA A 206 0.13 1.28 7.14
C ALA A 206 0.94 2.49 7.64
N ASP A 207 0.69 2.91 8.88
CA ASP A 207 1.49 3.93 9.58
C ASP A 207 2.77 3.31 10.14
N LEU A 208 3.84 3.35 9.34
CA LEU A 208 5.15 2.80 9.67
C LEU A 208 6.14 3.88 10.11
N HIS A 209 5.66 5.08 10.44
CA HIS A 209 6.54 6.11 10.94
C HIS A 209 7.05 5.75 12.34
N PHE A 210 8.37 5.82 12.51
CA PHE A 210 9.01 5.61 13.79
C PHE A 210 9.94 6.76 14.14
N SER A 211 9.50 7.61 15.08
CA SER A 211 10.30 8.68 15.68
C SER A 211 10.01 8.73 17.19
N PRO A 212 10.70 7.93 18.01
CA PRO A 212 10.49 7.92 19.45
C PRO A 212 10.80 9.31 20.05
N ILE A 213 9.97 9.75 21.00
CA ILE A 213 10.11 11.05 21.68
C ILE A 213 11.25 11.00 22.71
N ASP A 214 11.54 9.82 23.28
CA ASP A 214 12.64 9.65 24.22
C ASP A 214 14.01 9.78 23.53
N LYS A 215 14.81 10.73 24.01
CA LYS A 215 16.16 11.02 23.55
C LYS A 215 17.13 9.84 23.69
N SER A 216 16.84 8.89 24.57
CA SER A 216 17.65 7.67 24.73
C SER A 216 17.64 6.79 23.47
N ALA A 217 16.51 6.75 22.74
CA ALA A 217 16.34 6.00 21.50
C ALA A 217 16.87 6.73 20.25
N LEU A 218 17.04 8.06 20.32
CA LEU A 218 17.53 8.91 19.21
C LEU A 218 19.04 8.81 18.96
N LYS A 219 19.82 8.22 19.88
CA LYS A 219 21.28 8.04 19.73
C LYS A 219 21.68 6.78 18.94
N ASN A 220 20.73 6.08 18.33
CA ASN A 220 21.01 4.88 17.55
C ASN A 220 21.43 5.25 16.12
N ALA A 221 22.68 4.97 15.76
CA ALA A 221 23.22 5.23 14.41
C ALA A 221 22.40 4.54 13.29
N SER A 222 21.77 3.40 13.58
CA SER A 222 20.87 2.74 12.64
C SER A 222 19.60 3.56 12.40
N LEU A 223 19.06 4.21 13.44
CA LEU A 223 17.88 5.06 13.34
C LEU A 223 18.18 6.31 12.52
N GLU A 224 19.33 6.95 12.76
CA GLU A 224 19.77 8.11 11.99
C GLU A 224 19.97 7.76 10.50
N LYS A 225 20.61 6.62 10.20
CA LYS A 225 20.75 6.14 8.82
C LYS A 225 19.39 5.81 8.19
N GLY A 226 18.50 5.17 8.93
CA GLY A 226 17.15 4.86 8.45
C GLY A 226 16.36 6.14 8.11
N GLN A 227 16.42 7.16 8.97
CA GLN A 227 15.80 8.47 8.71
C GLN A 227 16.40 9.15 7.47
N CYS A 228 17.73 9.11 7.31
CA CYS A 228 18.39 9.63 6.12
C CYS A 228 17.91 8.91 4.85
N ARG A 229 17.72 7.58 4.88
CA ARG A 229 17.15 6.81 3.76
C ARG A 229 15.73 7.26 3.44
N VAL A 230 14.86 7.35 4.44
CA VAL A 230 13.47 7.81 4.27
C VAL A 230 13.44 9.20 3.63
N SER A 231 14.25 10.14 4.13
CA SER A 231 14.32 11.50 3.57
C SER A 231 14.86 11.52 2.14
N LEU A 232 15.89 10.73 1.82
CA LEU A 232 16.44 10.65 0.47
C LEU A 232 15.40 10.06 -0.50
N THR A 233 14.75 8.96 -0.11
CA THR A 233 13.71 8.31 -0.92
C THR A 233 12.53 9.25 -1.15
N ASP A 234 12.10 10.01 -0.13
CA ASP A 234 11.06 11.04 -0.25
C ASP A 234 11.42 12.11 -1.29
N MET A 235 12.65 12.62 -1.24
CA MET A 235 13.16 13.58 -2.23
C MET A 235 13.18 12.99 -3.64
N CYS A 236 13.68 11.77 -3.81
CA CYS A 236 13.72 11.09 -5.11
C CYS A 236 12.31 10.87 -5.67
N ILE A 237 11.37 10.36 -4.87
CA ILE A 237 9.99 10.12 -5.31
C ILE A 237 9.31 11.44 -5.73
N HIS A 238 9.46 12.52 -4.96
CA HIS A 238 8.90 13.82 -5.33
C HIS A 238 9.56 14.41 -6.58
N TRP A 239 10.86 14.18 -6.79
CA TRP A 239 11.51 14.60 -8.02
C TRP A 239 10.98 13.82 -9.22
N GLU A 240 10.95 12.49 -9.14
CA GLU A 240 10.52 11.61 -10.24
C GLU A 240 9.02 11.71 -10.57
N SER A 241 8.19 11.90 -9.55
CA SER A 241 6.72 11.88 -9.69
C SER A 241 6.14 13.29 -9.80
N ASP A 242 6.71 14.29 -9.15
CA ASP A 242 6.15 15.65 -9.14
C ASP A 242 7.02 16.66 -9.91
N GLY A 243 8.22 16.28 -10.35
CA GLY A 243 9.19 17.22 -10.92
C GLY A 243 9.82 18.16 -9.88
N LYS A 244 9.64 17.88 -8.58
CA LYS A 244 10.13 18.73 -7.48
C LYS A 244 11.60 18.43 -7.18
N ILE A 245 12.49 19.24 -7.74
CA ILE A 245 13.93 19.17 -7.46
C ILE A 245 14.19 19.51 -5.98
N PRO A 246 15.12 18.82 -5.29
CA PRO A 246 15.51 19.19 -3.93
C PRO A 246 15.96 20.65 -3.85
N GLY A 247 15.26 21.45 -3.04
CA GLY A 247 15.49 22.90 -2.96
C GLY A 247 16.80 23.30 -2.28
N ASP A 248 17.29 22.50 -1.32
CA ASP A 248 18.56 22.73 -0.63
C ASP A 248 19.52 21.57 -0.85
N VAL A 249 20.47 21.80 -1.76
CA VAL A 249 21.53 20.86 -2.12
C VAL A 249 22.41 20.52 -0.90
N ASN A 250 22.58 21.43 0.06
CA ASN A 250 23.37 21.16 1.27
C ASN A 250 22.70 20.12 2.17
N VAL A 251 21.37 20.12 2.25
CA VAL A 251 20.61 19.09 2.99
C VAL A 251 20.81 17.73 2.33
N LEU A 252 20.72 17.67 1.00
CA LEU A 252 20.99 16.44 0.25
C LEU A 252 22.42 15.93 0.48
N PHE A 253 23.43 16.80 0.40
CA PHE A 253 24.82 16.44 0.69
C PHE A 253 25.01 15.94 2.12
N LYS A 254 24.36 16.57 3.10
CA LYS A 254 24.41 16.11 4.50
C LYS A 254 23.80 14.71 4.64
N ILE A 255 22.66 14.44 4.01
CA ILE A 255 22.02 13.12 4.00
C ILE A 255 22.95 12.08 3.36
N LEU A 256 23.50 12.38 2.18
CA LEU A 256 24.42 11.48 1.49
C LEU A 256 25.69 11.20 2.30
N LYS A 257 26.27 12.23 2.93
CA LYS A 257 27.42 12.09 3.82
C LYS A 257 27.13 11.21 5.05
N ASN A 258 25.92 11.31 5.62
CA ASN A 258 25.51 10.47 6.73
C ASN A 258 25.29 9.00 6.31
N LEU A 259 24.80 8.76 5.09
CA LEU A 259 24.57 7.43 4.54
C LEU A 259 25.86 6.75 4.09
N HIS A 260 26.70 7.50 3.39
CA HIS A 260 27.91 7.04 2.71
C HIS A 260 29.11 7.94 3.03
N PRO A 261 29.54 8.02 4.30
CA PRO A 261 30.66 8.88 4.69
C PRO A 261 31.95 8.58 3.91
N GLU A 262 32.11 7.35 3.40
CA GLU A 262 33.23 6.90 2.58
C GLU A 262 33.45 7.70 1.29
N TYR A 263 32.41 8.39 0.77
CA TYR A 263 32.50 9.17 -0.47
C TYR A 263 32.71 10.68 -0.25
N PHE A 264 32.79 11.14 1.01
CA PHE A 264 32.86 12.57 1.35
C PHE A 264 34.10 12.93 2.19
N VAL A 265 35.20 12.20 1.94
CA VAL A 265 36.52 12.38 2.57
C VAL A 265 37.27 13.54 1.93
#